data_AF-A0A4C1Z0V5-F1
#
_entry.id   AF-A0A4C1Z0V5-F1
#
_cell.length_a   1.000
_cell.length_b   1.000
_cell.length_c   1.000
_cell.angle_alpha   90.00
_cell.angle_beta   90.00
_cell.angle_gamma   90.00
#
_symmetry.space_group_name_H-M   'P 1'
#
loop_
_entity.id
_entity.type
_entity.pdbx_description
1 polymer ?
#
loop_
_entity_poly.entity_id
_entity_poly.type
_entity_poly.pdbx_seq_one_letter_code
_entity_poly.pdbx_strand_id
1 'polypeptide(L)'
;MTMLAVTRRPKQLGFLEGQKKELTDHPPNSPDLAPDDFHLFSSVNNKLRGQYSLSREKAVDAAEEAVKKSAGGGVQKKLMIGNPGRYTALPAGGHGLATS
;
A
#
# COMPACT_ATOMS: atom_id res chain seq x y z
N MET A 1 6.42 -28.77 -3.18
CA MET A 1 6.09 -27.36 -3.52
C MET A 1 7.18 -26.83 -4.45
N THR A 2 6.83 -26.40 -5.67
CA THR A 2 7.78 -25.86 -6.65
C THR A 2 7.74 -24.33 -6.58
N MET A 3 8.85 -23.68 -6.24
CA MET A 3 9.00 -22.22 -6.29
C MET A 3 9.05 -21.81 -7.77
N LEU A 4 8.09 -21.00 -8.24
CA LEU A 4 8.13 -20.44 -9.59
C LEU A 4 9.26 -19.41 -9.65
N ALA A 5 10.42 -19.80 -10.16
CA ALA A 5 11.58 -18.93 -10.27
C ALA A 5 11.29 -17.82 -11.29
N VAL A 6 11.19 -16.57 -10.82
CA VAL A 6 11.23 -15.40 -11.69
C VAL A 6 12.64 -15.31 -12.27
N THR A 7 12.82 -15.80 -13.50
CA THR A 7 14.13 -15.80 -14.18
C THR A 7 14.56 -14.36 -14.48
N ARG A 8 15.63 -13.91 -13.84
CA ARG A 8 16.22 -12.59 -14.07
C ARG A 8 16.90 -12.56 -15.42
N ARG A 9 16.78 -11.45 -16.16
CA ARG A 9 17.45 -11.31 -17.46
C ARG A 9 18.96 -11.17 -17.26
N PRO A 10 19.80 -11.85 -18.06
CA PRO A 10 21.27 -11.87 -17.88
C PRO A 10 21.90 -10.47 -17.94
N LYS A 11 21.36 -9.58 -18.79
CA LYS A 11 21.81 -8.17 -18.87
C LYS A 11 21.65 -7.40 -17.56
N GLN A 12 20.62 -7.71 -16.77
CA GLN A 12 20.37 -7.04 -15.49
C GLN A 12 21.28 -7.59 -14.39
N LEU A 13 21.60 -8.89 -14.41
CA LEU A 13 22.49 -9.49 -13.44
C LEU A 13 23.93 -8.99 -13.58
N GLY A 14 24.45 -8.92 -14.81
CA GLY A 14 25.80 -8.39 -15.06
C GLY A 14 25.95 -6.91 -14.68
N PHE A 15 24.88 -6.12 -14.81
CA PHE A 15 24.87 -4.74 -14.33
C PHE A 15 24.92 -4.65 -12.80
N LEU A 16 24.16 -5.48 -12.09
CA LEU A 16 24.16 -5.52 -10.62
C LEU A 16 25.49 -6.01 -10.05
N GLU A 17 26.09 -7.03 -10.69
CA GLU A 17 27.41 -7.57 -10.35
C GLU A 17 28.51 -6.52 -10.56
N GLY A 18 28.49 -5.81 -11.70
CA GLY A 18 29.41 -4.71 -11.97
C GLY A 18 29.27 -3.54 -10.99
N GLN A 19 28.07 -3.32 -10.44
CA GLN A 19 27.83 -2.32 -9.40
C GLN A 19 28.05 -2.83 -7.96
N LYS A 20 28.40 -4.12 -7.77
CA LYS A 20 28.56 -4.78 -6.47
C LYS A 20 27.38 -4.54 -5.52
N LYS A 21 26.16 -4.46 -6.06
CA LYS A 21 24.96 -4.29 -5.24
C LYS A 21 24.50 -5.63 -4.73
N GLU A 22 24.38 -5.73 -3.41
CA GLU A 22 23.75 -6.87 -2.79
C GLU A 22 22.28 -6.93 -3.19
N LEU A 23 21.82 -8.15 -3.39
CA LEU A 23 20.48 -8.44 -3.80
C LEU A 23 19.81 -9.27 -2.71
N THR A 24 18.77 -8.71 -2.10
CA THR A 24 17.99 -9.43 -1.10
C THR A 24 17.09 -10.46 -1.77
N ASP A 25 16.89 -11.60 -1.10
CA ASP A 25 15.89 -12.57 -1.50
C ASP A 25 14.49 -11.96 -1.31
N HIS A 26 13.61 -12.18 -2.27
CA HIS A 26 12.24 -11.66 -2.24
C HIS A 26 11.29 -12.73 -2.78
N PRO A 27 10.30 -13.16 -1.99
CA PRO A 27 9.37 -14.19 -2.43
C PRO A 27 8.53 -13.72 -3.63
N PRO A 28 8.12 -14.63 -4.54
CA PRO A 28 7.25 -14.27 -5.64
C PRO A 28 5.93 -13.65 -5.16
N ASN A 29 5.41 -12.67 -5.91
CA ASN A 29 4.09 -12.06 -5.70
C ASN A 29 3.83 -11.51 -4.27
N SER A 30 4.85 -10.98 -3.61
CA SER A 30 4.73 -10.47 -2.22
C SER A 30 4.90 -8.95 -2.13
N PRO A 31 3.98 -8.14 -2.69
CA PRO A 31 4.06 -6.67 -2.64
C PRO A 31 3.93 -6.12 -1.21
N ASP A 32 3.38 -6.91 -0.28
CA ASP A 32 3.33 -6.61 1.15
C ASP A 32 4.71 -6.57 1.82
N LEU A 33 5.73 -7.20 1.21
CA LEU A 33 7.11 -7.19 1.70
C LEU A 33 7.98 -6.12 1.04
N ALA A 34 7.50 -5.50 -0.05
CA ALA A 34 8.24 -4.47 -0.78
C ALA A 34 7.87 -3.07 -0.25
N PRO A 35 8.79 -2.32 0.40
CA PRO A 35 8.51 -1.01 0.99
C PRO A 35 7.95 0.01 -0.01
N ASP A 36 8.38 -0.08 -1.27
CA ASP A 36 7.88 0.78 -2.33
C ASP A 36 6.39 0.51 -2.62
N ASP A 37 5.99 -0.75 -2.63
CA ASP A 37 4.63 -1.17 -2.96
C ASP A 37 3.65 -0.93 -1.80
N PHE A 38 3.96 -1.38 -0.57
CA PHE A 38 3.00 -1.28 0.53
C PHE A 38 2.95 0.12 1.16
N HIS A 39 4.06 0.88 1.18
CA HIS A 39 4.14 2.16 1.87
C HIS A 39 4.25 3.36 0.93
N LEU A 40 5.27 3.40 0.08
CA LEU A 40 5.54 4.59 -0.75
C LEU A 40 4.42 4.84 -1.75
N PHE A 41 4.09 3.86 -2.60
CA PHE A 41 3.05 4.01 -3.60
C PHE A 41 1.67 4.19 -2.99
N SER A 42 1.37 3.54 -1.86
CA SER A 42 0.16 3.81 -1.08
C SER A 42 0.04 5.29 -0.67
N SER A 43 1.12 5.89 -0.14
CA SER A 43 1.08 7.31 0.23
C SER A 43 1.02 8.24 -0.98
N VAL A 44 1.74 7.94 -2.05
CA VAL A 44 1.77 8.74 -3.27
C VAL A 44 0.41 8.71 -3.95
N ASN A 45 -0.19 7.53 -4.10
CA ASN A 45 -1.51 7.35 -4.70
C ASN A 45 -2.58 8.12 -3.93
N ASN A 46 -2.54 8.12 -2.60
CA ASN A 46 -3.49 8.89 -1.78
C ASN A 46 -3.40 10.40 -2.03
N LYS A 47 -2.21 10.93 -2.36
CA LYS A 47 -2.01 12.36 -2.64
C LYS A 47 -2.40 12.74 -4.06
N LEU A 48 -2.14 11.85 -5.01
CA LEU A 48 -2.47 12.05 -6.42
C LEU A 48 -3.95 11.75 -6.70
N ARG A 49 -4.67 11.13 -5.76
CA ARG A 49 -6.08 10.77 -5.92
C ARG A 49 -6.93 11.98 -6.30
N GLY A 50 -7.59 11.89 -7.46
CA GLY A 50 -8.45 12.95 -7.99
C GLY A 50 -7.72 14.06 -8.73
N GLN A 51 -6.39 14.00 -8.84
CA GLN A 51 -5.62 14.88 -9.72
C GLN A 51 -5.57 14.30 -11.14
N TYR A 52 -5.71 15.17 -12.14
CA TYR A 52 -5.57 14.82 -13.54
C TYR A 52 -4.47 15.66 -14.16
N SER A 53 -3.49 15.00 -14.77
CA SER A 53 -2.41 15.67 -15.49
C SER A 53 -2.71 15.67 -16.98
N LEU A 54 -2.71 16.87 -17.58
CA LEU A 54 -2.95 17.07 -19.01
C LEU A 54 -1.70 16.82 -19.87
N SER A 55 -0.52 16.71 -19.26
CA SER A 55 0.74 16.41 -19.93
C SER A 55 1.64 15.54 -19.07
N ARG A 56 2.64 14.93 -19.70
CA ARG A 56 3.64 14.08 -19.02
C ARG A 56 4.46 14.89 -18.03
N GLU A 57 4.87 16.09 -18.40
CA GLU A 57 5.70 16.99 -17.58
C GLU A 57 4.96 17.30 -16.27
N LYS A 58 3.69 17.71 -16.38
CA LYS A 58 2.84 17.96 -15.20
C LYS A 58 2.62 16.71 -14.35
N ALA A 59 2.55 15.53 -14.95
CA ALA A 59 2.45 14.27 -14.19
C ALA A 59 3.73 13.95 -13.42
N VAL A 60 4.89 14.20 -14.00
CA VAL A 60 6.20 14.02 -13.34
C VAL A 60 6.36 15.01 -12.20
N ASP A 61 6.03 16.29 -12.41
CA ASP A 61 6.11 17.32 -11.37
C ASP A 61 5.18 16.98 -10.18
N ALA A 62 3.95 16.56 -10.47
CA ALA A 62 2.99 16.16 -9.44
C ALA A 62 3.47 14.91 -8.66
N ALA A 63 4.05 13.93 -9.36
CA ALA A 63 4.60 12.73 -8.75
C ALA A 63 5.81 13.05 -7.86
N GLU A 64 6.74 13.89 -8.32
CA GLU A 64 7.90 14.31 -7.54
C GLU A 64 7.49 15.03 -6.26
N GLU A 65 6.52 15.94 -6.37
CA GLU A 65 5.95 16.64 -5.22
C GLU A 65 5.25 15.68 -4.25
N ALA A 66 4.51 14.70 -4.76
CA ALA A 66 3.84 13.69 -3.94
C ALA A 66 4.85 12.82 -3.16
N VAL A 67 5.97 12.45 -3.80
CA VAL A 67 7.08 11.66 -3.22
C VAL A 67 7.80 12.47 -2.13
N LYS A 68 8.13 13.74 -2.39
CA LYS A 68 8.73 14.63 -1.37
C LYS A 68 7.85 14.74 -0.13
N LYS A 69 6.54 14.89 -0.34
CA LYS A 69 5.56 14.99 0.74
C LYS A 69 5.32 13.65 1.46
N SER A 70 5.69 12.49 0.89
CA SER A 70 5.55 11.17 1.54
C SER A 70 6.77 10.77 2.37
N ALA A 71 7.92 11.42 2.17
CA ALA A 71 9.15 11.16 2.89
C ALA A 71 9.17 11.73 4.34
N GLY A 72 8.14 12.46 4.77
CA GLY A 72 7.98 12.88 6.16
C GLY A 72 7.19 11.85 6.96
N GLY A 73 7.84 11.19 7.93
CA GLY A 73 7.24 10.23 8.85
C GLY A 73 6.11 10.81 9.69
N GLY A 74 4.92 10.87 9.10
CA GLY A 74 3.66 10.95 9.83
C GLY A 74 3.23 9.53 10.16
N VAL A 75 3.74 9.00 11.28
CA VAL A 75 3.07 7.91 12.01
C VAL A 75 1.58 8.20 11.96
N GLN A 76 0.79 7.22 11.54
CA GLN A 76 -0.67 7.29 11.54
C GLN A 76 -1.15 7.58 12.98
N LYS A 77 -1.19 8.86 13.38
CA LYS A 77 -1.84 9.30 14.63
C LYS A 77 -3.37 9.32 14.50
N LYS A 78 -3.89 8.64 13.47
CA LYS A 78 -5.32 8.53 13.17
C LYS A 78 -5.72 7.09 12.86
N LEU A 79 -5.13 6.16 13.57
CA LEU A 79 -5.82 4.93 13.96
C LEU A 79 -5.73 4.92 15.49
N MET A 80 -6.83 4.68 16.20
CA MET A 80 -7.00 4.81 17.67
C MET A 80 -7.51 6.17 18.23
N ILE A 81 -8.38 6.89 17.52
CA ILE A 81 -9.47 7.59 18.22
C ILE A 81 -10.74 6.88 17.83
N GLY A 82 -11.29 6.09 18.76
CA GLY A 82 -12.53 5.37 18.56
C GLY A 82 -13.64 6.29 18.08
N ASN A 83 -14.56 5.74 17.31
CA ASN A 83 -15.86 6.35 17.08
C ASN A 83 -16.83 5.74 18.11
N PRO A 84 -17.02 6.33 19.30
CA PRO A 84 -18.00 5.85 20.28
C PRO A 84 -19.42 6.35 19.91
N GLY A 85 -19.84 6.15 18.67
CA GLY A 85 -21.06 6.80 18.18
C GLY A 85 -21.98 5.99 17.27
N ARG A 86 -21.59 4.80 16.80
CA ARG A 86 -22.42 4.05 15.85
C ARG A 86 -22.36 2.54 16.03
N TYR A 87 -22.74 2.07 17.21
CA TYR A 87 -23.42 0.78 17.34
C TYR A 87 -24.90 1.09 17.56
N THR A 88 -25.66 1.21 16.48
CA THR A 88 -27.12 1.09 16.62
C THR A 88 -27.40 -0.36 16.99
N ALA A 89 -27.79 -0.58 18.23
CA ALA A 89 -28.27 -1.88 18.68
C ALA A 89 -29.44 -2.31 17.79
N LEU A 90 -29.28 -3.42 17.08
CA LEU A 90 -30.41 -4.16 16.50
C LEU A 90 -31.30 -4.59 17.68
N PRO A 91 -32.62 -4.31 17.67
CA PRO A 91 -33.49 -4.90 18.68
C PRO A 91 -33.51 -6.40 18.45
N ALA A 92 -32.95 -7.15 19.41
CA ALA A 92 -33.15 -8.58 19.53
C ALA A 92 -34.64 -8.80 19.81
N GLY A 93 -35.40 -9.10 18.75
CA GLY A 93 -36.80 -9.53 18.85
C GLY A 93 -36.86 -10.84 19.61
N GLY A 94 -37.18 -10.73 20.90
CA GLY A 94 -37.36 -11.86 21.80
C GLY A 94 -38.56 -12.71 21.39
N HIS A 95 -38.34 -14.02 21.38
CA HIS A 95 -39.38 -15.02 21.50
C HIS A 95 -40.10 -14.84 22.84
N GLY A 96 -41.42 -14.82 22.81
CA GLY A 96 -42.29 -14.86 23.99
C GLY A 96 -43.55 -15.65 23.68
N LEU A 97 -43.50 -16.95 23.94
CA LEU A 97 -44.67 -17.83 24.09
C LEU A 97 -45.31 -17.58 25.46
N ALA A 98 -46.62 -17.38 25.52
CA ALA A 98 -47.54 -17.67 26.65
C ALA A 98 -48.96 -17.23 26.22
N THR A 99 -49.81 -18.13 25.73
CA THR A 99 -50.78 -18.99 26.45
C THR A 99 -52.06 -18.27 26.91
N SER A 100 -53.17 -18.75 26.32
CA SER A 100 -54.60 -18.70 26.67
C SER A 100 -55.31 -17.39 26.91
#